data_AF-A0A9Q1ERF4-F1
#
_entry.id   AF-A0A9Q1ERF4-F1
#
_cell.length_a   1.000
_cell.length_b   1.000
_cell.length_c   1.000
_cell.angle_alpha   90.00
_cell.angle_beta   90.00
_cell.angle_gamma   90.00
#
_symmetry.space_group_name_H-M   'P 1'
#
loop_
_entity.id
_entity.type
_entity.pdbx_description
1 polymer ?
#
loop_
_entity_poly.entity_id
_entity_poly.type
_entity_poly.pdbx_seq_one_letter_code
_entity_poly.pdbx_strand_id
1 'polypeptide(L)'
;MGYKTIGKQLGEKETTVGAIIQKWKKHKMTINRPRSGAPRKISPRGVSMIMRKVRDQPRTTREELVNDLKAAGTTVTKKTISNTLRRNGLKSCSARKVPLLKKTHVQARLKFANEHLNDSEKAWEKDLERICKEEWAKIPPEMCANLVTNYKKRLTSVLANKGFSTKY
;
A
#
# COMPACT_ATOMS: atom_id res chain seq x y z
N MET A 1 -17.69 57.15 13.45
CA MET A 1 -16.22 57.26 13.56
C MET A 1 -15.63 57.03 12.17
N GLY A 2 -14.88 57.98 11.62
CA GLY A 2 -14.35 57.90 10.24
C GLY A 2 -13.05 57.09 10.13
N TYR A 3 -12.70 56.61 8.93
CA TYR A 3 -11.50 55.80 8.70
C TYR A 3 -10.21 56.53 9.08
N LYS A 4 -10.12 57.84 8.79
CA LYS A 4 -9.01 58.72 9.22
C LYS A 4 -8.80 58.76 10.73
N THR A 5 -9.88 58.76 11.50
CA THR A 5 -9.83 58.80 12.98
C THR A 5 -9.29 57.48 13.54
N ILE A 6 -9.78 56.35 13.00
CA ILE A 6 -9.33 55.00 13.36
C ILE A 6 -7.85 54.82 13.01
N GLY A 7 -7.44 55.27 11.82
CA GLY A 7 -6.03 55.22 11.39
C GLY A 7 -5.11 55.98 12.35
N LYS A 8 -5.47 57.22 12.72
CA LYS A 8 -4.69 58.00 13.70
C LYS A 8 -4.58 57.34 15.08
N GLN A 9 -5.66 56.74 15.58
CA GLN A 9 -5.64 56.04 16.87
C GLN A 9 -4.74 54.80 16.86
N LEU A 10 -4.67 54.11 15.72
CA LEU A 10 -3.90 52.87 15.55
C LEU A 10 -2.49 53.09 14.99
N GLY A 11 -2.12 54.32 14.61
CA GLY A 11 -0.86 54.62 13.92
C GLY A 11 -0.79 54.09 12.48
N GLU A 12 -1.95 53.81 11.87
CA GLU A 12 -2.07 53.17 10.56
C GLU A 12 -2.55 54.14 9.48
N LYS A 13 -2.18 53.86 8.23
CA LYS A 13 -2.66 54.66 7.09
C LYS A 13 -4.17 54.46 6.90
N GLU A 14 -4.89 55.54 6.59
CA GLU A 14 -6.34 55.50 6.32
C GLU A 14 -6.70 54.47 5.22
N THR A 15 -5.85 54.31 4.21
CA THR A 15 -6.01 53.32 3.14
C THR A 15 -5.95 51.88 3.65
N THR A 16 -5.09 51.58 4.64
CA THR A 16 -5.00 50.26 5.29
C THR A 16 -6.29 49.94 6.03
N VAL A 17 -6.80 50.90 6.81
CA VAL A 17 -8.09 50.76 7.52
C VAL A 17 -9.22 50.48 6.53
N GLY A 18 -9.29 51.26 5.44
CA GLY A 18 -10.25 51.04 4.36
C GLY A 18 -10.14 49.65 3.72
N ALA A 19 -8.92 49.20 3.40
CA ALA A 19 -8.67 47.90 2.80
C ALA A 19 -9.05 46.73 3.73
N ILE A 20 -8.78 46.85 5.04
CA ILE A 20 -9.17 45.85 6.04
C ILE A 20 -10.70 45.77 6.14
N ILE A 21 -11.39 46.91 6.22
CA ILE A 21 -12.85 46.95 6.31
C ILE A 21 -13.49 46.41 5.04
N GLN A 22 -13.01 46.77 3.84
CA GLN A 22 -13.49 46.21 2.58
C GLN A 22 -13.28 44.69 2.50
N LYS A 23 -12.10 44.21 2.91
CA LYS A 23 -11.80 42.76 3.00
C LYS A 23 -12.76 42.06 3.94
N TRP A 24 -12.99 42.61 5.13
CA TRP A 24 -13.92 42.04 6.11
C TRP A 24 -15.37 42.08 5.60
N LYS A 25 -15.82 43.16 4.97
CA LYS A 25 -17.16 43.24 4.36
C LYS A 25 -17.37 42.15 3.29
N LYS A 26 -16.37 41.94 2.42
CA LYS A 26 -16.43 40.98 1.30
C LYS A 26 -16.28 39.52 1.74
N HIS A 27 -15.41 39.26 2.71
CA HIS A 27 -14.93 37.91 3.01
C HIS A 27 -15.13 37.48 4.47
N LYS A 28 -15.56 38.39 5.35
CA LYS A 28 -15.75 38.16 6.80
C LYS A 28 -14.51 37.61 7.51
N MET A 29 -13.32 37.94 6.97
CA MET A 29 -12.03 37.50 7.49
C MET A 29 -11.08 38.70 7.62
N THR A 30 -10.29 38.71 8.70
CA THR A 30 -9.24 39.71 8.95
C THR A 30 -7.85 39.21 8.54
N ILE A 31 -7.64 37.89 8.54
CA ILE A 31 -6.38 37.27 8.13
C ILE A 31 -6.09 37.47 6.63
N ASN A 32 -4.80 37.55 6.29
CA ASN A 32 -4.38 37.60 4.90
C ASN A 32 -4.61 36.26 4.22
N ARG A 33 -5.21 36.30 3.03
CA ARG A 33 -5.40 35.11 2.20
C ARG A 33 -4.06 34.65 1.65
N PRO A 34 -3.85 33.33 1.52
CA PRO A 34 -2.69 32.82 0.79
C PRO A 34 -2.73 33.36 -0.64
N ARG A 35 -1.57 33.74 -1.16
CA ARG A 35 -1.44 34.18 -2.55
C ARG A 35 -1.69 32.98 -3.47
N SER A 36 -2.27 33.22 -4.65
CA SER A 36 -2.61 32.17 -5.63
C SER A 36 -1.40 31.38 -6.13
N GLY A 37 -0.19 31.95 -6.03
CA GLY A 37 1.04 31.33 -6.51
C GLY A 37 1.14 31.29 -8.03
N ALA A 38 2.22 30.72 -8.54
CA ALA A 38 2.45 30.57 -9.97
C ALA A 38 1.58 29.44 -10.57
N PRO A 39 1.09 29.59 -11.81
CA PRO A 39 0.38 28.53 -12.50
C PRO A 39 1.27 27.30 -12.70
N ARG A 40 0.66 26.12 -12.71
CA ARG A 40 1.38 24.85 -12.88
C ARG A 40 1.72 24.63 -14.35
N LYS A 41 2.87 24.01 -14.61
CA LYS A 41 3.33 23.69 -15.98
C LYS A 41 2.45 22.68 -16.72
N ILE A 42 1.82 21.76 -16.01
CA ILE A 42 0.92 20.74 -16.59
C ILE A 42 -0.53 21.22 -16.42
N SER A 43 -1.28 21.24 -17.51
CA SER A 43 -2.70 21.60 -17.52
C SER A 43 -3.57 20.55 -16.80
N PRO A 44 -4.77 20.90 -16.31
CA PRO A 44 -5.69 19.94 -15.72
C PRO A 44 -6.02 18.73 -16.63
N ARG A 45 -6.12 18.97 -17.95
CA ARG A 45 -6.30 17.93 -18.96
C ARG A 45 -5.08 17.00 -19.05
N GLY A 46 -3.87 17.57 -19.04
CA GLY A 46 -2.62 16.79 -19.01
C GLY A 46 -2.52 15.92 -17.76
N VAL A 47 -2.90 16.45 -16.59
CA VAL A 47 -2.98 15.66 -15.35
C VAL A 47 -3.96 14.51 -15.49
N SER A 48 -5.16 14.75 -16.02
CA SER A 48 -6.19 13.72 -16.19
C SER A 48 -5.74 12.59 -17.13
N MET A 49 -5.04 12.94 -18.21
CA MET A 49 -4.45 11.97 -19.14
C MET A 49 -3.42 11.08 -18.46
N ILE A 50 -2.52 11.67 -17.67
CA ILE A 50 -1.53 10.93 -16.87
C ILE A 50 -2.23 9.98 -15.90
N MET A 51 -3.23 10.45 -15.17
CA MET A 51 -3.94 9.64 -14.18
C MET A 51 -4.66 8.45 -14.82
N ARG A 52 -5.26 8.66 -16.00
CA ARG A 52 -5.88 7.57 -16.77
C ARG A 52 -4.84 6.53 -17.17
N LYS A 53 -3.74 6.95 -17.80
CA LYS A 53 -2.67 6.03 -18.25
C LYS A 53 -2.05 5.24 -17.10
N VAL A 54 -1.79 5.88 -15.96
CA VAL A 54 -1.23 5.19 -14.78
C VAL A 54 -2.22 4.21 -14.16
N ARG A 55 -3.54 4.49 -14.22
CA ARG A 55 -4.56 3.56 -13.73
C ARG A 55 -4.69 2.33 -14.62
N ASP A 56 -4.68 2.52 -15.94
CA ASP A 56 -4.81 1.44 -16.92
C ASP A 56 -3.53 0.59 -16.97
N GLN A 57 -2.37 1.24 -16.84
CA GLN A 57 -1.05 0.62 -16.92
C GLN A 57 -0.18 1.07 -15.72
N PRO A 58 -0.31 0.44 -14.55
CA PRO A 58 0.39 0.87 -13.32
C PRO A 58 1.91 0.68 -13.35
N ARG A 59 2.43 -0.01 -14.37
CA ARG A 59 3.88 -0.19 -14.61
C ARG A 59 4.49 0.91 -15.48
N THR A 60 3.69 1.89 -15.92
CA THR A 60 4.17 2.99 -16.77
C THR A 60 5.31 3.76 -16.11
N THR A 61 6.34 4.01 -16.89
CA THR A 61 7.51 4.72 -16.40
C THR A 61 7.28 6.23 -16.41
N ARG A 62 8.02 6.94 -15.57
CA ARG A 62 8.00 8.42 -15.59
C ARG A 62 8.48 8.97 -16.92
N GLU A 63 9.34 8.24 -17.63
CA GLU A 63 9.87 8.66 -18.92
C GLU A 63 8.82 8.54 -20.02
N GLU A 64 8.05 7.46 -20.05
CA GLU A 64 6.90 7.33 -20.96
C GLU A 64 5.93 8.51 -20.78
N LEU A 65 5.61 8.88 -19.53
CA LEU A 65 4.73 10.02 -19.25
C LEU A 65 5.32 11.36 -19.70
N VAL A 66 6.65 11.52 -19.63
CA VAL A 66 7.33 12.71 -20.18
C VAL A 66 7.19 12.73 -21.70
N ASN A 67 7.39 11.59 -22.36
CA ASN A 67 7.28 11.47 -23.82
C ASN A 67 5.85 11.72 -24.32
N ASP A 68 4.83 11.20 -23.63
CA ASP A 68 3.42 11.46 -23.97
C ASP A 68 3.09 12.96 -23.89
N LEU A 69 3.56 13.63 -22.83
CA LEU A 69 3.35 15.07 -22.68
C LEU A 69 4.13 15.87 -23.71
N LYS A 70 5.34 15.44 -24.05
CA LYS A 70 6.14 16.05 -25.11
C LYS A 70 5.44 15.94 -26.46
N ALA A 71 4.82 14.80 -26.76
CA ALA A 71 3.98 14.61 -27.96
C ALA A 71 2.76 15.54 -27.96
N ALA A 72 2.19 15.83 -26.79
CA ALA A 72 1.13 16.83 -26.61
C ALA A 72 1.64 18.29 -26.54
N GLY A 73 2.92 18.55 -26.85
CA GLY A 73 3.51 19.90 -26.87
C GLY A 73 3.91 20.45 -25.50
N THR A 74 3.87 19.66 -24.43
CA THR A 74 4.24 20.08 -23.07
C THR A 74 5.58 19.46 -22.64
N THR A 75 6.65 20.24 -22.69
CA THR A 75 7.98 19.78 -22.25
C THR A 75 8.12 19.85 -20.72
N VAL A 76 8.25 18.70 -20.07
CA VAL A 76 8.40 18.58 -18.61
C VAL A 76 9.56 17.65 -18.22
N THR A 77 10.02 17.80 -16.99
CA THR A 77 11.03 16.91 -16.40
C THR A 77 10.39 15.74 -15.63
N LYS A 78 11.13 14.63 -15.47
CA LYS A 78 10.73 13.47 -14.63
C LYS A 78 10.29 13.88 -13.21
N LYS A 79 10.92 14.92 -12.65
CA LYS A 79 10.58 15.44 -11.31
C LYS A 79 9.23 16.13 -11.27
N THR A 80 8.86 16.85 -12.33
CA THR A 80 7.54 17.48 -12.47
C THR A 80 6.43 16.44 -12.52
N ILE A 81 6.64 15.33 -13.25
CA ILE A 81 5.73 14.17 -13.26
C ILE A 81 5.62 13.58 -11.86
N SER A 82 6.75 13.31 -11.20
CA SER A 82 6.77 12.74 -9.84
C SER A 82 6.01 13.59 -8.83
N ASN A 83 6.20 14.91 -8.85
CA ASN A 83 5.47 15.84 -8.00
C ASN A 83 3.97 15.86 -8.31
N THR A 84 3.60 15.67 -9.58
CA THR A 84 2.19 15.63 -10.01
C THR A 84 1.52 14.35 -9.54
N LEU A 85 2.17 13.19 -9.68
CA LEU A 85 1.68 11.92 -9.16
C LEU A 85 1.48 11.96 -7.63
N ARG A 86 2.48 12.43 -6.88
CA ARG A 86 2.40 12.54 -5.41
C ARG A 86 1.27 13.46 -4.95
N ARG A 87 1.06 14.60 -5.62
CA ARG A 87 -0.04 15.52 -5.31
C ARG A 87 -1.43 14.91 -5.55
N ASN A 88 -1.52 13.88 -6.39
CA ASN A 88 -2.75 13.13 -6.65
C ASN A 88 -2.77 11.80 -5.86
N GLY A 89 -1.97 11.66 -4.81
CA GLY A 89 -1.99 10.49 -3.93
C GLY A 89 -1.28 9.25 -4.48
N LEU A 90 -0.66 9.32 -5.67
CA LEU A 90 0.05 8.19 -6.25
C LEU A 90 1.51 8.16 -5.80
N LYS A 91 1.87 7.06 -5.13
CA LYS A 91 3.25 6.72 -4.75
C LYS A 91 3.72 5.52 -5.55
N SER A 92 5.02 5.46 -5.82
CA SER A 92 5.61 4.24 -6.37
C SER A 92 5.60 3.13 -5.32
N CYS A 93 5.18 1.94 -5.73
CA CYS A 93 5.18 0.74 -4.91
C CYS A 93 5.72 -0.45 -5.72
N SER A 94 6.33 -1.41 -5.02
CA SER A 94 6.71 -2.69 -5.60
C SER A 94 5.55 -3.67 -5.46
N ALA A 95 5.21 -4.38 -6.53
CA ALA A 95 4.21 -5.43 -6.47
C ALA A 95 4.68 -6.57 -5.53
N ARG A 96 3.77 -7.09 -4.70
CA ARG A 96 4.06 -8.20 -3.80
C ARG A 96 4.29 -9.48 -4.63
N LYS A 97 5.34 -10.24 -4.30
CA LYS A 97 5.57 -11.56 -4.91
C LYS A 97 4.47 -12.51 -4.42
N VAL A 98 3.68 -13.05 -5.34
CA VAL A 98 2.58 -13.98 -5.05
C VAL A 98 2.68 -15.19 -5.98
N PRO A 99 2.31 -16.39 -5.52
CA PRO A 99 2.27 -17.56 -6.40
C PRO A 99 1.23 -17.34 -7.51
N LEU A 100 1.51 -17.84 -8.71
CA LEU A 100 0.57 -17.77 -9.82
C LEU A 100 -0.57 -18.77 -9.58
N LEU A 101 -1.78 -18.26 -9.39
CA LEU A 101 -2.97 -19.09 -9.20
C LEU A 101 -3.69 -19.30 -10.53
N LYS A 102 -4.00 -20.56 -10.85
CA LYS A 102 -4.92 -20.91 -11.92
C LYS A 102 -6.36 -20.59 -11.48
N LYS A 103 -7.27 -20.41 -12.45
CA LYS A 103 -8.70 -20.15 -12.17
C LYS A 103 -9.32 -21.22 -11.26
N THR A 104 -8.94 -22.49 -11.45
CA THR A 104 -9.37 -23.62 -10.62
C THR A 104 -8.96 -23.46 -9.15
N HIS A 105 -7.72 -23.03 -8.89
CA HIS A 105 -7.23 -22.78 -7.53
C HIS A 105 -8.01 -21.64 -6.87
N VAL A 106 -8.30 -20.57 -7.61
CA VAL A 106 -9.08 -19.43 -7.10
C VAL A 106 -10.48 -19.88 -6.70
N GLN A 107 -11.16 -20.67 -7.54
CA GLN A 107 -12.49 -21.20 -7.26
C GLN A 107 -12.49 -22.12 -6.03
N ALA A 108 -11.53 -23.06 -5.95
CA ALA A 108 -11.44 -23.97 -4.80
C ALA A 108 -11.18 -23.20 -3.49
N ARG A 109 -10.28 -22.21 -3.50
CA ARG A 109 -9.99 -21.37 -2.33
C ARG A 109 -11.19 -20.52 -1.91
N LEU A 110 -11.93 -19.96 -2.88
CA LEU A 110 -13.13 -19.18 -2.59
C LEU A 110 -14.26 -20.06 -2.02
N LYS A 111 -14.47 -21.24 -2.60
CA LYS A 111 -15.43 -22.22 -2.10
C LYS A 111 -15.12 -22.60 -0.66
N PHE A 112 -13.87 -22.96 -0.38
CA PHE A 112 -13.40 -23.27 0.97
C PHE A 112 -13.64 -22.12 1.95
N ALA A 113 -13.26 -20.89 1.59
CA ALA A 113 -13.43 -19.73 2.46
C ALA A 113 -14.91 -19.43 2.76
N ASN A 114 -15.82 -19.66 1.81
CA ASN A 114 -17.25 -19.45 2.01
C ASN A 114 -17.87 -20.56 2.87
N GLU A 115 -17.50 -21.82 2.62
CA GLU A 115 -17.99 -22.97 3.40
C GLU A 115 -17.63 -22.84 4.88
N HIS A 116 -16.43 -22.31 5.17
CA HIS A 116 -15.91 -22.24 6.54
C HIS A 116 -15.93 -20.82 7.13
N LEU A 117 -16.68 -19.88 6.52
CA LEU A 117 -16.71 -18.47 6.96
C LEU A 117 -17.27 -18.32 8.39
N ASN A 118 -18.23 -19.18 8.75
CA ASN A 118 -18.97 -19.13 10.01
C ASN A 118 -18.62 -20.29 10.95
N ASP A 119 -17.56 -21.03 10.65
CA ASP A 119 -17.18 -22.18 11.46
C ASP A 119 -16.67 -21.74 12.83
N SER A 120 -17.21 -22.37 13.87
CA SER A 120 -16.74 -22.16 15.24
C SER A 120 -15.37 -22.81 15.44
N GLU A 121 -14.59 -22.30 16.40
CA GLU A 121 -13.28 -22.86 16.77
C GLU A 121 -13.34 -24.37 17.07
N LYS A 122 -14.42 -24.82 17.72
CA LYS A 122 -14.64 -26.25 18.01
C LYS A 122 -14.88 -27.10 16.76
N ALA A 123 -15.44 -26.51 15.69
CA ALA A 123 -15.60 -27.21 14.42
C ALA A 123 -14.23 -27.43 13.77
N TRP A 124 -13.38 -26.41 13.77
CA TRP A 124 -12.00 -26.51 13.29
C TRP A 124 -11.16 -27.53 14.06
N GLU A 125 -11.28 -27.57 15.39
CA GLU A 125 -10.54 -28.54 16.22
C GLU A 125 -10.93 -29.98 15.87
N LYS A 126 -12.23 -30.25 15.69
CA LYS A 126 -12.72 -31.57 15.27
C LYS A 126 -12.25 -31.95 13.87
N ASP A 127 -12.27 -31.02 12.93
CA ASP A 127 -11.78 -31.29 11.57
C ASP A 127 -10.28 -31.55 11.54
N LEU A 128 -9.50 -30.80 12.32
CA LEU A 128 -8.07 -31.06 12.49
C LEU A 128 -7.81 -32.43 13.13
N GLU A 129 -8.52 -32.78 14.19
CA GLU A 129 -8.39 -34.08 14.84
C GLU A 129 -8.70 -35.22 13.85
N ARG A 130 -9.76 -35.07 13.05
CA ARG A 130 -10.14 -36.02 12.01
C ARG A 130 -9.03 -36.18 10.97
N ILE A 131 -8.52 -35.07 10.40
CA ILE A 131 -7.44 -35.08 9.41
C ILE A 131 -6.18 -35.74 10.01
N CYS A 132 -5.81 -35.40 11.24
CA CYS A 132 -4.66 -36.01 11.92
C CYS A 132 -4.80 -37.53 12.03
N LYS A 133 -5.98 -38.04 12.42
CA LYS A 133 -6.23 -39.50 12.50
C LYS A 133 -6.16 -40.16 11.12
N GLU A 134 -6.74 -39.54 10.09
CA GLU A 134 -6.71 -40.05 8.71
C GLU A 134 -5.29 -40.11 8.15
N GLU A 135 -4.49 -39.05 8.31
CA GLU A 135 -3.09 -39.03 7.87
C GLU A 135 -2.22 -39.99 8.68
N TRP A 136 -2.45 -40.10 9.99
CA TRP A 136 -1.74 -41.07 10.84
C TRP A 136 -1.98 -42.51 10.38
N ALA A 137 -3.21 -42.85 10.00
CA ALA A 137 -3.55 -44.18 9.50
C ALA A 137 -2.87 -44.54 8.18
N LYS A 138 -2.43 -43.55 7.38
CA LYS A 138 -1.68 -43.79 6.14
C LYS A 138 -0.23 -44.17 6.37
N ILE A 139 0.32 -43.96 7.56
CA ILE A 139 1.71 -44.31 7.90
C ILE A 139 1.77 -45.83 8.13
N PRO A 140 2.53 -46.59 7.32
CA PRO A 140 2.61 -48.04 7.50
C PRO A 140 3.24 -48.39 8.86
N PRO A 141 2.71 -49.38 9.60
CA PRO A 141 3.27 -49.80 10.88
C PRO A 141 4.75 -50.22 10.79
N GLU A 142 5.16 -50.75 9.63
CA GLU A 142 6.55 -51.10 9.34
C GLU A 142 7.50 -49.90 9.39
N MET A 143 7.04 -48.70 8.99
CA MET A 143 7.86 -47.49 9.08
C MET A 143 8.17 -47.16 10.54
N CYS A 144 7.16 -47.22 11.41
CA CYS A 144 7.33 -47.05 12.86
C CYS A 144 8.20 -48.15 13.46
N ALA A 145 7.99 -49.42 13.07
CA ALA A 145 8.80 -50.53 13.53
C ALA A 145 10.28 -50.38 13.13
N ASN A 146 10.56 -49.97 11.89
CA ASN A 146 11.91 -49.73 11.39
C ASN A 146 12.62 -48.58 12.10
N LEU A 147 11.88 -47.55 12.52
CA LEU A 147 12.43 -46.47 13.34
C LEU A 147 12.85 -46.98 14.72
N VAL A 148 12.03 -47.82 15.36
CA VAL A 148 12.31 -48.38 16.69
C VAL A 148 13.45 -49.41 16.64
N THR A 149 13.47 -50.31 15.65
CA THR A 149 14.52 -51.33 15.53
C THR A 149 15.89 -50.72 15.26
N ASN A 150 15.96 -49.66 14.45
CA ASN A 150 17.21 -48.95 14.17
C ASN A 150 17.57 -47.90 15.23
N TYR A 151 16.66 -47.55 16.14
CA TYR A 151 16.91 -46.57 17.20
C TYR A 151 18.11 -46.95 18.06
N LYS A 152 18.22 -48.23 18.46
CA LYS A 152 19.34 -48.72 19.27
C LYS A 152 20.69 -48.48 18.56
N LYS A 153 20.75 -48.74 17.25
CA LYS A 153 21.98 -48.52 16.46
C LYS A 153 22.33 -47.05 16.35
N ARG A 154 21.34 -46.18 16.11
CA ARG A 154 21.51 -44.72 16.06
C ARG A 154 21.98 -44.18 17.42
N LEU A 155 21.36 -44.63 18.51
CA LEU A 155 21.72 -44.23 19.87
C LEU A 155 23.16 -44.65 20.21
N THR A 156 23.56 -45.88 19.91
CA THR A 156 24.94 -46.35 20.12
C THR A 156 25.94 -45.52 19.31
N SER A 157 25.62 -45.18 18.05
CA SER A 157 26.45 -44.31 17.22
C SER A 157 26.62 -42.91 17.82
N VAL A 158 25.53 -42.31 18.32
CA VAL A 158 25.55 -40.98 18.95
C VAL A 158 26.32 -40.99 20.26
N LEU A 159 26.15 -42.02 21.10
CA LEU A 159 26.91 -42.19 22.34
C LEU A 159 28.41 -42.37 22.06
N ALA A 160 28.76 -43.18 21.07
CA ALA A 160 30.15 -43.35 20.65
C ALA A 160 30.78 -42.04 20.14
N ASN A 161 29.99 -41.21 19.47
CA ASN A 161 30.41 -39.88 19.01
C ASN A 161 30.18 -38.77 20.05
N LYS A 162 30.00 -39.10 21.34
CA LYS A 162 29.82 -38.15 22.45
C LYS A 162 28.74 -37.09 22.20
N GLY A 163 27.66 -37.45 21.51
CA GLY A 163 26.57 -36.54 21.19
C GLY A 163 26.78 -35.64 19.96
N PHE A 164 27.94 -35.72 19.29
CA PHE A 164 28.18 -35.00 18.04
C PHE A 164 27.47 -35.66 16.85
N SER A 165 27.26 -34.88 15.78
CA SER A 165 26.56 -35.32 14.57
C SER A 165 27.15 -36.59 13.97
N THR A 166 26.32 -37.61 13.77
CA THR A 166 26.69 -38.91 13.19
C THR A 166 26.16 -39.02 11.77
N LYS A 167 26.88 -39.70 10.86
CA LYS A 167 26.43 -39.98 9.47
C LYS A 167 25.37 -41.10 9.35
N TYR A 168 24.70 -41.42 10.46
CA TYR A 168 23.64 -42.43 10.55
C TYR A 168 22.28 -41.82 10.17
#